data_AF-A0A377Z3Y6-F1
#
_entry.id   AF-A0A377Z3Y6-F1
#
_cell.length_a   1.000
_cell.length_b   1.000
_cell.length_c   1.000
_cell.angle_alpha   90.00
_cell.angle_beta   90.00
_cell.angle_gamma   90.00
#
_symmetry.space_group_name_H-M   'P 1'
#
loop_
_entity.id
_entity.type
_entity.pdbx_description
1 polymer ?
#
loop_
_entity_poly.entity_id
_entity_poly.type
_entity_poly.pdbx_seq_one_letter_code
_entity_poly.pdbx_strand_id
1 'polypeptide(L)'
;MSNLPKFSRALLHPRYWLLWLGIGFLWLLVQLPYPVIYRLGTALGRLAMRVMKSRARIARRNLELCFPEMSAADREALLVKNFESLGMGLMETGMAWFWPTHRVARWTETSGVNEVVELLEEKQGILLIGIHFLTLEMGARMYGMFTPGIGVYRPNDNPLIDWLQTWGRLRSNKTMLDRKNLKGMVRALKEGEILWYAAGS
;
A
#
# COMPACT_ATOMS: atom_id res chain seq x y z
N MET A 1 10.40 -7.07 -20.36
CA MET A 1 10.13 -5.93 -19.45
C MET A 1 8.65 -5.59 -19.55
N SER A 2 7.96 -5.42 -18.43
CA SER A 2 6.56 -5.00 -18.43
C SER A 2 6.44 -3.56 -18.93
N ASN A 3 5.44 -3.27 -19.76
CA ASN A 3 5.13 -1.90 -20.19
C ASN A 3 4.48 -1.16 -19.03
N LEU A 4 5.28 -0.41 -18.28
CA LEU A 4 4.78 0.43 -17.19
C LEU A 4 4.01 1.64 -17.75
N PRO A 5 2.93 2.06 -17.08
CA PRO A 5 2.18 3.24 -17.49
C PRO A 5 3.08 4.48 -17.47
N LYS A 6 3.02 5.26 -18.55
CA LYS A 6 3.73 6.54 -18.67
C LYS A 6 2.71 7.67 -18.64
N PHE A 7 3.13 8.82 -18.10
CA PHE A 7 2.31 10.01 -18.17
C PHE A 7 2.03 10.35 -19.65
N SER A 8 0.78 10.64 -19.96
CA SER A 8 0.37 11.11 -21.28
C SER A 8 -0.65 12.23 -21.14
N ARG A 9 -0.73 13.11 -22.13
CA ARG A 9 -1.73 14.20 -22.15
C ARG A 9 -3.17 13.68 -22.06
N ALA A 10 -3.43 12.43 -22.47
CA ALA A 10 -4.73 11.79 -22.32
C ALA A 10 -5.18 11.67 -20.85
N LEU A 11 -4.25 11.66 -19.90
CA LEU A 11 -4.56 11.66 -18.46
C LEU A 11 -5.09 13.01 -17.96
N LEU A 12 -4.97 14.09 -18.74
CA LEU A 12 -5.51 15.41 -18.42
C LEU A 12 -6.94 15.63 -18.94
N HIS A 13 -7.50 14.64 -19.62
CA HIS A 13 -8.87 14.70 -20.16
C HIS A 13 -9.89 15.02 -19.05
N PRO A 14 -10.94 15.82 -19.30
CA PRO A 14 -11.94 16.23 -18.30
C PRO A 14 -12.53 15.11 -17.45
N ARG A 15 -12.65 13.90 -18.02
CA ARG A 15 -13.09 12.69 -17.31
C ARG A 15 -12.26 12.37 -16.05
N TYR A 16 -11.02 12.85 -15.97
CA TYR A 16 -10.10 12.63 -14.86
C TYR A 16 -10.01 13.82 -13.90
N TRP A 17 -10.67 14.95 -14.16
CA TRP A 17 -10.52 16.16 -13.34
C TRP A 17 -10.92 15.94 -11.88
N LEU A 18 -12.04 15.26 -11.63
CA LEU A 18 -12.45 14.93 -10.26
C LEU A 18 -11.40 14.07 -9.54
N LEU A 19 -10.78 13.15 -10.27
CA LEU A 19 -9.73 12.30 -9.73
C LEU A 19 -8.45 13.09 -9.44
N TRP A 20 -8.04 13.99 -10.34
CA TRP A 20 -6.94 14.92 -10.12
C TRP A 20 -7.18 15.85 -8.93
N LEU A 21 -8.41 16.35 -8.77
CA LEU A 21 -8.79 17.13 -7.59
C LEU A 21 -8.68 16.29 -6.31
N GLY A 22 -9.12 15.04 -6.33
CA GLY A 22 -8.96 14.12 -5.20
C GLY A 22 -7.48 13.83 -4.88
N ILE A 23 -6.66 13.63 -5.91
CA ILE A 23 -5.20 13.43 -5.76
C ILE A 23 -4.54 14.68 -5.18
N GLY A 24 -4.87 15.87 -5.70
CA GLY A 24 -4.35 17.15 -5.20
C GLY A 24 -4.79 17.42 -3.76
N PHE A 25 -6.03 17.11 -3.42
CA PHE A 25 -6.53 17.20 -2.06
C PHE A 25 -5.80 16.23 -1.11
N LEU A 26 -5.61 14.98 -1.51
CA LEU A 26 -4.84 14.01 -0.73
C LEU A 26 -3.39 14.49 -0.56
N TRP A 27 -2.77 15.03 -1.61
CA TRP A 27 -1.42 15.58 -1.55
C TRP A 27 -1.32 16.72 -0.53
N LEU A 28 -2.28 17.65 -0.51
CA LEU A 28 -2.36 18.73 0.48
C LEU A 28 -2.53 18.19 1.91
N LEU A 29 -3.45 17.24 2.10
CA LEU A 29 -3.72 16.64 3.40
C LEU A 29 -2.48 15.98 4.00
N VAL A 30 -1.72 15.23 3.19
CA VAL A 30 -0.52 14.56 3.70
C VAL A 30 0.66 15.51 3.92
N GLN A 31 0.59 16.79 3.52
CA GLN A 31 1.62 17.74 3.91
C GLN A 31 1.56 18.09 5.41
N LEU A 32 0.40 17.91 6.06
CA LEU A 32 0.19 18.23 7.48
C LEU A 32 1.07 17.39 8.42
N PRO A 33 1.38 17.84 9.65
CA PRO A 33 2.12 17.04 10.63
C PRO A 33 1.45 15.68 10.89
N TYR A 34 2.25 14.63 11.08
CA TYR A 34 1.72 13.26 11.25
C TYR A 34 0.64 13.13 12.34
N PRO A 35 0.73 13.76 13.52
CA PRO A 35 -0.35 13.68 14.52
C PRO A 35 -1.71 14.21 14.00
N VAL A 36 -1.69 15.18 13.09
CA VAL A 36 -2.91 15.71 12.46
C VAL A 36 -3.43 14.72 11.42
N ILE A 37 -2.55 14.19 10.57
CA ILE A 37 -2.91 13.15 9.59
C ILE A 37 -3.53 11.94 10.30
N TYR A 38 -2.91 11.50 11.40
CA TYR A 38 -3.39 10.39 12.21
C TYR A 38 -4.84 10.63 12.67
N ARG A 39 -5.11 11.78 13.30
CA ARG A 39 -6.46 12.14 13.75
C ARG A 39 -7.46 12.21 12.60
N LEU A 40 -7.06 12.75 11.44
CA LEU A 40 -7.91 12.83 10.26
C LEU A 40 -8.21 11.44 9.69
N GLY A 41 -7.22 10.56 9.60
CA GLY A 41 -7.38 9.19 9.13
C GLY A 41 -8.28 8.36 10.05
N THR A 42 -8.06 8.42 11.37
CA THR A 42 -8.93 7.72 12.33
C THR A 42 -10.36 8.27 12.31
N ALA A 43 -10.53 9.59 12.21
CA ALA A 43 -11.85 10.21 12.11
C ALA A 43 -12.57 9.82 10.82
N LEU A 44 -11.85 9.79 9.69
CA LEU A 44 -12.37 9.32 8.40
C LEU A 44 -12.81 7.85 8.50
N GLY A 45 -12.02 7.01 9.15
CA GLY A 45 -12.35 5.61 9.41
C GLY A 45 -13.64 5.44 10.21
N ARG A 46 -13.78 6.18 11.31
CA ARG A 46 -15.00 6.20 12.14
C ARG A 46 -16.22 6.72 11.36
N LEU A 47 -16.03 7.72 10.50
CA LEU A 47 -17.10 8.21 9.63
C LEU A 47 -17.50 7.14 8.60
N ALA A 48 -16.52 6.49 7.96
CA ALA A 48 -16.74 5.40 7.01
C ALA A 48 -17.50 4.24 7.66
N MET A 49 -17.21 3.90 8.92
CA MET A 49 -17.94 2.89 9.67
C MET A 49 -19.45 3.21 9.77
N ARG A 50 -19.80 4.49 9.98
CA ARG A 50 -21.20 4.95 10.09
C ARG A 50 -21.92 4.97 8.74
N VAL A 51 -21.22 5.37 7.68
CA VAL A 51 -21.78 5.50 6.33
C VAL A 51 -21.86 4.15 5.62
N MET A 52 -20.82 3.32 5.73
CA MET A 52 -20.69 2.03 5.06
C MET A 52 -21.24 0.87 5.90
N LYS A 53 -22.51 0.98 6.31
CA LYS A 53 -23.17 0.03 7.23
C LYS A 53 -23.03 -1.45 6.81
N SER A 54 -23.09 -1.73 5.50
CA SER A 54 -22.92 -3.09 4.98
C SER A 54 -21.51 -3.65 5.26
N ARG A 55 -20.46 -2.84 5.04
CA ARG A 55 -19.08 -3.24 5.33
C ARG A 55 -18.86 -3.43 6.82
N ALA A 56 -19.42 -2.54 7.65
CA ALA A 56 -19.34 -2.66 9.10
C ALA A 56 -20.02 -3.95 9.60
N ARG A 57 -21.17 -4.33 9.04
CA ARG A 57 -21.86 -5.58 9.36
C ARG A 57 -21.04 -6.82 8.98
N ILE A 58 -20.44 -6.83 7.80
CA ILE A 58 -19.59 -7.95 7.35
C ILE A 58 -18.36 -8.09 8.26
N ALA A 59 -17.65 -6.98 8.53
CA ALA A 59 -16.49 -6.99 9.40
C ALA A 59 -16.84 -7.46 10.81
N ARG A 60 -17.97 -7.02 11.38
CA ARG A 60 -18.46 -7.49 12.68
C ARG A 60 -18.71 -8.99 12.68
N ARG A 61 -19.40 -9.52 11.66
CA ARG A 61 -19.66 -10.96 11.54
C ARG A 61 -18.36 -11.77 11.42
N ASN A 62 -17.38 -11.26 10.67
CA ASN A 62 -16.07 -11.92 10.58
C ASN A 62 -15.37 -11.95 11.94
N LEU A 63 -15.42 -10.87 12.72
CA LEU A 63 -14.83 -10.84 14.06
C LEU A 63 -15.53 -11.80 15.03
N GLU A 64 -16.85 -11.95 14.95
CA GLU A 64 -17.59 -12.96 15.73
C GLU A 64 -17.15 -14.39 15.41
N LEU A 65 -16.95 -14.69 14.12
CA LEU A 65 -16.55 -16.02 13.66
C LEU A 65 -15.07 -16.33 13.95
N CYS A 66 -14.18 -15.35 13.78
CA CYS A 66 -12.75 -15.53 14.00
C CYS A 66 -12.36 -15.48 15.48
N PHE A 67 -13.13 -14.77 16.30
CA PHE A 67 -12.84 -14.58 17.72
C PHE A 67 -14.07 -14.85 18.59
N PRO A 68 -14.59 -16.09 18.60
CA PRO A 68 -15.80 -16.43 19.35
C PRO A 68 -15.61 -16.21 20.86
N GLU A 69 -14.41 -16.47 21.37
CA GLU A 69 -14.05 -16.35 22.80
C GLU A 69 -13.89 -14.90 23.30
N MET A 70 -13.80 -13.91 22.40
CA MET A 70 -13.71 -12.50 22.79
C MET A 70 -15.05 -11.97 23.28
N SER A 71 -15.03 -11.05 24.24
CA SER A 71 -16.25 -10.37 24.66
C SER A 71 -16.85 -9.52 23.51
N ALA A 72 -18.15 -9.28 23.55
CA ALA A 72 -18.80 -8.42 22.55
C ALA A 72 -18.23 -6.99 22.54
N ALA A 73 -17.84 -6.48 23.72
CA ALA A 73 -17.22 -5.16 23.85
C ALA A 73 -15.83 -5.10 23.20
N ASP A 74 -15.00 -6.13 23.40
CA ASP A 74 -13.66 -6.19 22.80
C ASP A 74 -13.72 -6.34 21.28
N ARG A 75 -14.68 -7.14 20.78
CA ARG A 75 -14.91 -7.26 19.33
C ARG A 75 -15.36 -5.94 18.71
N GLU A 76 -16.23 -5.18 19.37
CA GLU A 76 -16.65 -3.86 18.86
C GLU A 76 -15.50 -2.85 18.91
N ALA A 77 -14.67 -2.87 19.97
CA ALA A 77 -13.46 -2.05 20.04
C ALA A 77 -12.47 -2.39 18.90
N LEU A 78 -12.30 -3.68 18.58
CA LEU A 78 -11.47 -4.14 17.47
C LEU A 78 -12.06 -3.73 16.12
N LEU A 79 -13.39 -3.77 15.96
CA LEU A 79 -14.07 -3.27 14.77
C LEU A 79 -13.81 -1.78 14.55
N VAL A 80 -13.92 -0.96 15.59
CA VAL A 80 -13.60 0.47 15.51
C VAL A 80 -12.14 0.68 15.08
N LYS A 81 -11.19 -0.02 15.71
CA LYS A 81 -9.77 0.05 15.33
C LYS A 81 -9.54 -0.39 13.88
N ASN A 82 -10.25 -1.43 13.40
CA ASN A 82 -10.15 -1.87 12.01
C ASN A 82 -10.59 -0.79 11.02
N PHE A 83 -11.69 -0.08 11.32
CA PHE A 83 -12.14 1.03 10.50
C PHE A 83 -11.23 2.26 10.61
N GLU A 84 -10.67 2.53 11.78
CA GLU A 84 -9.62 3.56 11.93
C GLU A 84 -8.41 3.25 11.06
N SER A 85 -7.94 1.99 11.05
CA SER A 85 -6.87 1.54 10.15
C SER A 85 -7.26 1.66 8.67
N LEU A 86 -8.53 1.47 8.31
CA LEU A 86 -8.99 1.68 6.94
C LEU A 86 -8.87 3.15 6.52
N GLY A 87 -9.28 4.07 7.38
CA GLY A 87 -9.13 5.51 7.14
C GLY A 87 -7.65 5.93 7.10
N MET A 88 -6.83 5.36 7.97
CA MET A 88 -5.37 5.54 7.94
C MET A 88 -4.74 5.00 6.67
N GLY A 89 -5.21 3.88 6.13
CA GLY A 89 -4.69 3.31 4.88
C GLY A 89 -4.76 4.27 3.69
N LEU A 90 -5.80 5.12 3.62
CA LEU A 90 -5.88 6.18 2.59
C LEU A 90 -4.80 7.25 2.81
N MET A 91 -4.61 7.69 4.06
CA MET A 91 -3.61 8.69 4.40
C MET A 91 -2.20 8.15 4.13
N GLU A 92 -1.94 6.90 4.53
CA GLU A 92 -0.68 6.20 4.32
C GLU A 92 -0.38 5.96 2.84
N THR A 93 -1.40 5.71 2.01
CA THR A 93 -1.25 5.68 0.56
C THR A 93 -0.70 7.01 0.04
N GLY A 94 -1.31 8.14 0.47
CA GLY A 94 -0.81 9.46 0.11
C GLY A 94 0.59 9.74 0.66
N MET A 95 0.88 9.35 1.90
CA MET A 95 2.20 9.50 2.51
C MET A 95 3.25 8.70 1.73
N ALA A 96 2.98 7.44 1.40
CA ALA A 96 3.89 6.58 0.65
C ALA A 96 4.22 7.16 -0.72
N TRP A 97 3.21 7.68 -1.43
CA TRP A 97 3.39 8.24 -2.76
C TRP A 97 4.03 9.62 -2.76
N PHE A 98 3.72 10.49 -1.80
CA PHE A 98 4.11 11.91 -1.87
C PHE A 98 5.19 12.34 -0.88
N TRP A 99 5.41 11.63 0.24
CA TRP A 99 6.42 12.06 1.20
C TRP A 99 7.84 11.84 0.71
N PRO A 100 8.77 12.77 0.98
CA PRO A 100 10.19 12.52 0.78
C PRO A 100 10.69 11.43 1.75
N THR A 101 11.75 10.72 1.37
CA THR A 101 12.32 9.59 2.13
C THR A 101 12.61 9.94 3.59
N HIS A 102 13.21 11.10 3.87
CA HIS A 102 13.54 11.54 5.24
C HIS A 102 12.30 11.65 6.15
N ARG A 103 11.15 12.02 5.57
CA ARG A 103 9.91 12.18 6.33
C ARG A 103 9.27 10.83 6.64
N VAL A 104 9.33 9.88 5.70
CA VAL A 104 8.92 8.49 5.96
C VAL A 104 9.81 7.91 7.06
N ALA A 105 11.13 7.99 6.90
CA ALA A 105 12.10 7.44 7.85
C ALA A 105 11.92 7.96 9.29
N ARG A 106 11.50 9.22 9.47
CA ARG A 106 11.21 9.79 10.80
C ARG A 106 10.07 9.10 11.55
N TRP A 107 9.10 8.53 10.82
CA TRP A 107 7.87 7.96 11.40
C TRP A 107 7.80 6.44 11.29
N THR A 108 8.88 5.80 10.87
CA THR A 108 8.92 4.37 10.59
C THR A 108 10.16 3.74 11.19
N GLU A 109 9.98 2.58 11.81
CA GLU A 109 11.07 1.73 12.27
C GLU A 109 10.97 0.39 11.54
N THR A 110 12.12 -0.19 11.20
CA THR A 110 12.21 -1.49 10.53
C THR A 110 13.07 -2.44 11.35
N SER A 111 12.63 -3.68 11.43
CA SER A 111 13.31 -4.77 12.15
C SER A 111 13.34 -6.01 11.25
N GLY A 112 14.38 -6.85 11.39
CA GLY A 112 14.52 -8.09 10.61
C GLY A 112 14.89 -7.88 9.14
N VAL A 113 15.54 -6.76 8.81
CA VAL A 113 15.99 -6.43 7.45
C VAL A 113 17.40 -6.96 7.18
N ASN A 114 18.20 -7.19 8.22
CA ASN A 114 19.61 -7.57 8.09
C ASN A 114 19.76 -8.95 7.46
N GLU A 115 18.91 -9.89 7.86
CA GLU A 115 18.88 -11.26 7.34
C GLU A 115 18.57 -11.29 5.83
N VAL A 116 17.73 -10.36 5.37
CA VAL A 116 17.42 -10.22 3.95
C VAL A 116 18.62 -9.63 3.20
N VAL A 117 19.31 -8.64 3.78
CA VAL A 117 20.48 -8.01 3.17
C VAL A 117 21.62 -9.03 2.99
N GLU A 118 21.88 -9.86 4.00
CA GLU A 118 22.89 -10.93 3.91
C GLU A 118 22.57 -11.93 2.79
N LEU A 119 21.31 -12.36 2.66
CA LEU A 119 20.89 -13.25 1.57
C LEU A 119 21.02 -12.62 0.17
N LEU A 120 20.95 -11.28 0.06
CA LEU A 120 21.17 -10.60 -1.22
C LEU A 120 22.63 -10.63 -1.65
N GLU A 121 23.57 -10.61 -0.70
CA GLU A 121 25.01 -10.68 -1.00
C GLU A 121 25.38 -12.03 -1.64
N GLU A 122 24.63 -13.09 -1.32
CA GLU A 122 24.77 -14.42 -1.92
C GLU A 122 24.21 -14.51 -3.36
N LYS A 123 23.64 -13.43 -3.88
CA LYS A 123 23.00 -13.36 -5.22
C LYS A 123 21.91 -14.42 -5.44
N GLN A 124 21.26 -14.86 -4.38
CA GLN A 124 20.09 -15.74 -4.47
C GLN A 124 18.83 -14.89 -4.62
N GLY A 125 17.96 -15.26 -5.56
CA GLY A 125 16.68 -14.57 -5.74
C GLY A 125 15.78 -14.77 -4.53
N ILE A 126 15.20 -13.68 -4.01
CA ILE A 126 14.32 -13.71 -2.84
C ILE A 126 12.88 -13.51 -3.29
N LEU A 127 12.02 -14.48 -3.00
CA LEU A 127 10.56 -14.32 -3.16
C LEU A 127 9.98 -13.83 -1.84
N LEU A 128 9.68 -12.53 -1.76
CA LEU A 128 9.02 -11.96 -0.60
C LEU A 128 7.51 -12.07 -0.75
N ILE A 129 6.88 -12.85 0.13
CA ILE A 129 5.43 -13.04 0.15
C ILE A 129 4.82 -12.07 1.16
N GLY A 130 4.13 -11.06 0.65
CA GLY A 130 3.39 -10.10 1.46
C GLY A 130 1.97 -10.58 1.75
N ILE A 131 1.51 -10.34 2.98
CA ILE A 131 0.09 -10.42 3.34
C ILE A 131 -0.56 -9.08 2.99
N HIS A 132 -1.78 -9.10 2.45
CA HIS A 132 -2.54 -7.88 2.16
C HIS A 132 -2.98 -7.19 3.45
N PHE A 133 -2.18 -6.21 3.90
CA PHE A 133 -2.55 -5.29 4.98
C PHE A 133 -3.10 -3.98 4.44
N LEU A 134 -3.87 -3.26 5.27
CA LEU A 134 -4.45 -1.95 4.93
C LEU A 134 -3.38 -0.89 4.59
N THR A 135 -2.18 -1.07 5.12
CA THR A 135 -1.04 -0.15 5.01
C THR A 135 -0.07 -0.54 3.87
N LEU A 136 -0.54 -1.29 2.86
CA LEU A 136 0.29 -1.94 1.84
C LEU A 136 1.29 -0.98 1.15
N GLU A 137 0.83 0.20 0.73
CA GLU A 137 1.68 1.17 0.04
C GLU A 137 2.80 1.70 0.94
N MET A 138 2.51 1.91 2.23
CA MET A 138 3.52 2.32 3.19
C MET A 138 4.53 1.19 3.47
N GLY A 139 4.06 -0.05 3.62
CA GLY A 139 4.95 -1.20 3.77
C GLY A 139 5.89 -1.38 2.56
N ALA A 140 5.36 -1.29 1.34
CA ALA A 140 6.15 -1.32 0.11
C ALA A 140 7.15 -0.16 0.01
N ARG A 141 6.77 1.03 0.52
CA ARG A 141 7.64 2.19 0.60
C ARG A 141 8.78 1.97 1.60
N MET A 142 8.45 1.51 2.81
CA MET A 142 9.39 1.28 3.91
C MET A 142 10.44 0.27 3.54
N TYR A 143 10.05 -0.93 3.10
CA TYR A 143 11.03 -1.96 2.75
C TYR A 143 11.85 -1.54 1.53
N GLY A 144 11.23 -0.97 0.49
CA GLY A 144 11.98 -0.52 -0.69
C GLY A 144 13.04 0.56 -0.36
N MET A 145 12.90 1.30 0.75
CA MET A 145 13.96 2.22 1.19
C MET A 145 15.24 1.50 1.65
N PHE A 146 15.16 0.23 2.05
CA PHE A 146 16.30 -0.58 2.48
C PHE A 146 16.71 -1.61 1.43
N THR A 147 15.74 -2.24 0.79
CA THR A 147 15.91 -3.37 -0.11
C THR A 147 15.02 -3.19 -1.35
N PRO A 148 15.40 -2.28 -2.28
CA PRO A 148 14.64 -2.01 -3.49
C PRO A 148 14.41 -3.30 -4.30
N GLY A 149 13.14 -3.65 -4.51
CA GLY A 149 12.76 -4.88 -5.21
C GLY A 149 11.92 -4.66 -6.45
N ILE A 150 11.43 -5.77 -7.01
CA ILE A 150 10.53 -5.80 -8.15
C ILE A 150 9.11 -6.13 -7.65
N GLY A 151 8.22 -5.16 -7.75
CA GLY A 151 6.83 -5.32 -7.31
C GLY A 151 5.97 -6.07 -8.31
N VAL A 152 5.30 -7.15 -7.90
CA VAL A 152 4.29 -7.80 -8.73
C VAL A 152 2.95 -7.07 -8.56
N TYR A 153 2.28 -6.74 -9.66
CA TYR A 153 0.98 -6.06 -9.60
C TYR A 153 0.05 -6.42 -10.76
N ARG A 154 -1.24 -6.10 -10.58
CA ARG A 154 -2.22 -6.02 -11.66
C ARG A 154 -2.40 -4.54 -12.00
N PRO A 155 -2.35 -4.14 -13.28
CA PRO A 155 -2.71 -2.79 -13.69
C PRO A 155 -4.10 -2.38 -13.20
N ASN A 156 -4.24 -1.14 -12.75
CA ASN A 156 -5.53 -0.59 -12.37
C ASN A 156 -6.38 -0.34 -13.62
N ASP A 157 -7.70 -0.58 -13.52
CA ASP A 157 -8.60 -0.35 -14.65
C ASP A 157 -8.71 1.16 -15.00
N ASN A 158 -8.39 2.06 -14.05
CA ASN A 158 -8.26 3.49 -14.29
C ASN A 158 -6.79 3.87 -14.62
N PRO A 159 -6.49 4.34 -15.84
CA PRO A 159 -5.13 4.67 -16.26
C PRO A 159 -4.42 5.75 -15.43
N LEU A 160 -5.17 6.71 -14.86
CA LEU A 160 -4.58 7.75 -14.01
C LEU A 160 -4.12 7.16 -12.67
N ILE A 161 -4.91 6.27 -12.08
CA ILE A 161 -4.54 5.58 -10.84
C ILE A 161 -3.40 4.60 -11.10
N ASP A 162 -3.44 3.87 -12.22
CA ASP A 162 -2.38 2.95 -12.60
C ASP A 162 -1.02 3.66 -12.72
N TRP A 163 -1.02 4.80 -13.40
CA TRP A 163 0.16 5.65 -13.52
C TRP A 163 0.63 6.18 -12.17
N LEU A 164 -0.27 6.73 -11.34
CA LEU A 164 0.09 7.34 -10.06
C LEU A 164 0.62 6.29 -9.07
N GLN A 165 -0.04 5.14 -8.96
CA GLN A 165 0.38 4.02 -8.12
C GLN A 165 1.76 3.51 -8.56
N THR A 166 1.97 3.35 -9.87
CA THR A 166 3.27 2.93 -10.40
C THR A 166 4.35 3.97 -10.09
N TRP A 167 4.07 5.25 -10.34
CA TRP A 167 4.99 6.35 -10.02
C TRP A 167 5.36 6.35 -8.53
N GLY A 168 4.37 6.22 -7.64
CA GLY A 168 4.59 6.20 -6.19
C GLY A 168 5.46 5.02 -5.74
N ARG A 169 5.17 3.81 -6.24
CA ARG A 169 5.91 2.59 -5.88
C ARG A 169 7.36 2.61 -6.38
N LEU A 170 7.62 3.18 -7.55
CA LEU A 170 8.97 3.30 -8.13
C LEU A 170 9.88 4.30 -7.40
N ARG A 171 9.36 5.10 -6.47
CA ARG A 171 10.19 6.00 -5.66
C ARG A 171 11.16 5.26 -4.73
N SER A 172 10.89 3.99 -4.43
CA SER A 172 11.72 3.12 -3.55
C SER A 172 11.96 1.74 -4.14
N ASN A 173 11.45 1.43 -5.33
CA ASN A 173 11.54 0.08 -5.90
C ASN A 173 12.11 0.14 -7.31
N LYS A 174 12.73 -0.95 -7.75
CA LYS A 174 13.47 -1.02 -9.01
C LYS A 174 12.53 -0.93 -10.21
N THR A 175 11.50 -1.78 -10.22
CA THR A 175 10.51 -1.85 -11.30
C THR A 175 9.28 -2.63 -10.85
N MET A 176 8.30 -2.76 -11.73
CA MET A 176 7.10 -3.55 -11.52
C MET A 176 6.94 -4.62 -12.61
N LEU A 177 6.39 -5.78 -12.24
CA LEU A 177 6.03 -6.84 -13.17
C LEU A 177 4.53 -7.12 -13.09
N ASP A 178 3.91 -7.29 -14.27
CA ASP A 178 2.52 -7.75 -14.35
C ASP A 178 2.42 -9.16 -13.75
N ARG A 179 1.40 -9.40 -12.93
CA ARG A 179 1.13 -10.70 -12.31
C ARG A 179 1.03 -11.87 -13.30
N LYS A 180 0.69 -11.60 -14.56
CA LYS A 180 0.62 -12.58 -15.65
C LYS A 180 1.99 -12.91 -16.24
N ASN A 181 3.03 -12.11 -15.96
CA ASN A 181 4.37 -12.29 -16.52
C ASN A 181 5.23 -13.26 -15.69
N LEU A 182 4.81 -14.51 -15.60
CA LEU A 182 5.52 -15.55 -14.83
C LEU A 182 6.97 -15.76 -15.31
N LYS A 183 7.21 -15.69 -16.64
CA LYS A 183 8.56 -15.79 -17.21
C LYS A 183 9.47 -14.67 -16.71
N GLY A 184 8.96 -13.45 -16.62
CA GLY A 184 9.68 -12.31 -16.07
C GLY A 184 10.00 -12.47 -14.59
N MET A 185 9.07 -13.02 -13.81
CA MET A 185 9.27 -13.30 -12.39
C MET A 185 10.38 -14.33 -12.15
N VAL A 186 10.35 -15.45 -12.88
CA VAL A 186 11.38 -16.49 -12.79
C VAL A 186 12.74 -15.95 -13.21
N ARG A 187 12.78 -15.12 -14.26
CA ARG A 187 14.00 -14.47 -14.71
C ARG A 187 14.59 -13.55 -13.63
N ALA A 188 13.77 -12.70 -13.02
CA ALA A 188 14.20 -11.82 -11.94
C ALA A 188 14.83 -12.61 -10.78
N LEU A 189 14.17 -13.68 -10.32
CA LEU A 189 14.70 -14.53 -9.26
C LEU A 189 16.05 -15.18 -9.65
N LYS A 190 16.21 -15.64 -10.91
CA LYS A 190 17.48 -16.17 -11.41
C LYS A 190 18.58 -15.13 -11.52
N GLU A 191 18.23 -13.86 -11.66
CA GLU A 191 19.17 -12.72 -11.69
C GLU A 191 19.53 -12.24 -10.27
N GLY A 192 19.04 -12.93 -9.21
CA GLY A 192 19.31 -12.57 -7.82
C GLY A 192 18.45 -11.42 -7.30
N GLU A 193 17.35 -11.09 -7.99
CA GLU A 193 16.47 -9.97 -7.61
C GLU A 193 15.48 -10.36 -6.50
N ILE A 194 15.03 -9.35 -5.75
CA ILE A 194 13.90 -9.48 -4.83
C ILE A 194 12.61 -9.34 -5.61
N LEU A 195 11.79 -10.38 -5.60
CA LEU A 195 10.44 -10.33 -6.15
C LEU A 195 9.42 -10.22 -5.02
N TRP A 196 8.66 -9.14 -5.04
CA TRP A 196 7.59 -8.88 -4.09
C TRP A 196 6.27 -9.38 -4.62
N TYR A 197 5.76 -10.44 -4.01
CA TYR A 197 4.51 -11.06 -4.38
C TYR A 197 3.49 -10.93 -3.25
N ALA A 198 2.46 -10.11 -3.45
CA ALA A 198 1.35 -10.07 -2.52
C ALA A 198 0.38 -11.21 -2.87
N ALA A 199 0.30 -12.23 -2.02
CA ALA A 199 -0.66 -13.30 -2.20
C ALA A 199 -2.06 -12.77 -1.82
N GLY A 200 -2.92 -12.52 -2.81
CA GLY A 200 -4.31 -12.12 -2.56
C GLY A 200 -5.04 -11.60 -3.81
N SER A 201 -6.18 -12.25 -4.05
CA SER A 201 -7.19 -12.14 -5.11
C SER A 201 -6.79 -12.47 -6.55
#